data_AF-P50741-F1
#
_entry.id   AF-P50741-F1
#
_cell.length_a   1.000
_cell.length_b   1.000
_cell.length_c   1.000
_cell.angle_alpha   90.00
_cell.angle_beta   90.00
_cell.angle_gamma   90.00
#
_symmetry.space_group_name_H-M   'P 1'
#
loop_
_entity.id
_entity.type
_entity.pdbx_description
1 polymer ?
#
loop_
_entity_poly.entity_id
_entity_poly.type
_entity_poly.pdbx_seq_one_letter_code
_entity_poly.pdbx_strand_id
1 'polypeptide(L)'
;MEQFYYYWSMWFLWVLTTFIFEKTKRRIAVSVFILTNIILSIHDIALYFSLNAAYLMFFVCGCVYAGYLGMYRFRYIMVYLTLVAAYAFVYLFALYDPVWFIIKPEWAAVILIVLLTASVERNFEKQLVLFVLGMCQGELVYSFVIQKLAGAMAVGGFQWLNACSAGMILLFGISKYEHLASQIGQKSKRSNKGATKMS
;
A
#
# COMPACT_ATOMS: atom_id res chain seq x y z
N MET A 1 0.18 -5.47 -20.57
CA MET A 1 -1.13 -5.03 -20.00
C MET A 1 -1.00 -4.42 -18.61
N GLU A 2 -0.01 -4.81 -17.81
CA GLU A 2 0.21 -4.29 -16.44
C GLU A 2 0.35 -2.77 -16.37
N GLN A 3 1.08 -2.17 -17.33
CA GLN A 3 1.22 -0.72 -17.45
C GLN A 3 -0.14 0.00 -17.52
N PHE A 4 -1.10 -0.57 -18.26
CA PHE A 4 -2.43 0.01 -18.42
C PHE A 4 -3.18 0.04 -17.09
N TYR A 5 -3.17 -1.06 -16.33
CA TYR A 5 -3.84 -1.12 -15.01
C TYR A 5 -3.22 -0.14 -14.01
N TYR A 6 -1.90 0.00 -14.02
CA TYR A 6 -1.21 0.98 -13.20
C TYR A 6 -1.65 2.41 -13.53
N TYR A 7 -1.57 2.81 -14.80
CA TYR A 7 -1.97 4.16 -15.21
C TYR A 7 -3.45 4.41 -14.95
N TRP A 8 -4.31 3.44 -15.23
CA TRP A 8 -5.74 3.56 -14.99
C TRP A 8 -6.05 3.75 -13.50
N SER A 9 -5.39 2.97 -12.63
CA SER A 9 -5.54 3.07 -11.17
C SER A 9 -5.02 4.40 -10.64
N MET A 10 -3.87 4.88 -11.14
CA MET A 10 -3.32 6.18 -10.74
C MET A 10 -4.16 7.35 -11.22
N TRP A 11 -4.68 7.30 -12.45
CA TRP A 11 -5.62 8.29 -12.96
C TRP A 11 -6.91 8.30 -12.14
N PHE A 12 -7.42 7.13 -11.75
CA PHE A 12 -8.57 7.04 -10.87
C PHE A 12 -8.30 7.68 -9.50
N LEU A 13 -7.17 7.38 -8.86
CA LEU A 13 -6.75 8.01 -7.60
C LEU A 13 -6.59 9.53 -7.75
N TRP A 14 -6.08 10.00 -8.89
CA TRP A 14 -5.95 11.43 -9.18
C TRP A 14 -7.31 12.13 -9.31
N VAL A 15 -8.27 11.51 -10.01
CA VAL A 15 -9.65 12.02 -10.12
C VAL A 15 -10.31 12.05 -8.75
N LEU A 16 -10.20 10.97 -7.95
CA LEU A 16 -10.73 10.92 -6.60
C LEU A 16 -10.17 12.05 -5.73
N THR A 17 -8.84 12.25 -5.75
CA THR A 17 -8.17 13.26 -4.93
C THR A 17 -8.47 14.68 -5.36
N THR A 18 -8.66 14.93 -6.66
CA THR A 18 -8.92 16.27 -7.19
C THR A 18 -10.37 16.72 -6.97
N PHE A 19 -11.34 15.82 -7.23
CA PHE A 19 -12.75 16.19 -7.29
C PHE A 19 -13.55 15.84 -6.01
N ILE A 20 -13.22 14.76 -5.32
CA ILE A 20 -14.05 14.28 -4.19
C ILE A 20 -13.52 14.75 -2.83
N PHE A 21 -12.21 14.85 -2.67
CA PHE A 21 -11.62 15.28 -1.40
C PHE A 21 -11.75 16.78 -1.15
N GLU A 22 -11.98 17.13 0.12
CA GLU A 22 -12.06 18.52 0.58
C GLU A 22 -10.78 19.32 0.27
N LYS A 23 -10.94 20.64 0.08
CA LYS A 23 -9.82 21.53 -0.28
C LYS A 23 -8.86 21.69 0.91
N THR A 24 -7.84 20.84 0.98
CA THR A 24 -6.78 20.89 2.00
C THR A 24 -5.39 20.93 1.36
N LYS A 25 -4.37 21.48 2.06
CA LYS A 25 -2.96 21.43 1.62
C LYS A 25 -2.50 20.00 1.30
N ARG A 26 -2.98 19.03 2.08
CA ARG A 26 -2.72 17.60 1.90
C ARG A 26 -3.26 17.05 0.58
N ARG A 27 -4.43 17.52 0.14
CA ARG A 27 -5.01 17.14 -1.16
C ARG A 27 -4.05 17.48 -2.30
N ILE A 28 -3.51 18.70 -2.29
CA ILE A 28 -2.56 19.18 -3.30
C ILE A 28 -1.28 18.34 -3.28
N ALA A 29 -0.75 18.05 -2.08
CA ALA A 29 0.44 17.22 -1.95
C ALA A 29 0.23 15.81 -2.53
N VAL A 30 -0.92 15.17 -2.25
CA VAL A 30 -1.25 13.84 -2.79
C VAL A 30 -1.45 13.88 -4.31
N SER A 31 -2.16 14.88 -4.84
CA SER A 31 -2.38 15.00 -6.29
C SER A 31 -1.06 15.24 -7.04
N VAL A 32 -0.17 16.07 -6.47
CA VAL A 32 1.17 16.31 -7.04
C VAL A 32 1.99 15.01 -6.97
N PHE A 33 1.97 14.32 -5.84
CA PHE A 33 2.64 13.02 -5.70
C PHE A 33 2.19 12.02 -6.77
N ILE A 34 0.88 11.87 -7.00
CA ILE A 34 0.35 10.94 -8.01
C ILE A 34 0.83 11.34 -9.41
N LEU A 35 0.74 12.62 -9.79
CA LEU A 35 1.18 13.09 -11.11
C LEU A 35 2.67 12.90 -11.31
N THR A 36 3.49 13.27 -10.33
CA THR A 36 4.94 13.07 -10.38
C THR A 36 5.28 11.58 -10.48
N ASN A 37 4.56 10.71 -9.76
CA ASN A 37 4.77 9.27 -9.80
C ASN A 37 4.40 8.66 -11.16
N ILE A 38 3.34 9.15 -11.82
CA ILE A 38 3.00 8.78 -13.21
C ILE A 38 4.14 9.15 -14.18
N ILE A 39 4.71 10.36 -14.05
CA ILE A 39 5.81 10.83 -14.91
C ILE A 39 7.09 10.01 -14.67
N LEU A 40 7.43 9.75 -13.40
CA LEU A 40 8.63 9.01 -13.02
C LEU A 40 8.53 7.53 -13.38
N SER A 41 7.33 6.97 -13.51
CA SER A 41 7.13 5.54 -13.82
C SER A 41 7.78 5.08 -15.13
N ILE A 42 8.01 5.99 -16.07
CA ILE A 42 8.66 5.69 -17.37
C ILE A 42 10.19 5.61 -17.23
N HIS A 43 10.75 6.19 -16.17
CA HIS A 43 12.19 6.31 -15.98
C HIS A 43 12.69 5.22 -15.04
N ASP A 44 13.65 4.44 -15.52
CA ASP A 44 14.42 3.50 -14.69
C ASP A 44 15.81 4.09 -14.40
N ILE A 45 16.24 3.98 -13.15
CA ILE A 45 17.53 4.45 -12.68
C ILE A 45 18.44 3.22 -12.53
N ALA A 46 19.50 3.16 -13.32
CA ALA A 46 20.55 2.16 -13.17
C ALA A 46 21.57 2.63 -12.13
N LEU A 47 21.48 2.10 -10.91
CA LEU A 47 22.53 2.22 -9.88
C LEU A 47 23.29 0.89 -9.78
N TYR A 48 23.06 0.12 -8.71
CA TYR A 48 23.49 -1.27 -8.58
C TYR A 48 22.45 -2.26 -9.13
N PHE A 49 21.21 -1.80 -9.20
CA PHE A 49 20.04 -2.48 -9.73
C PHE A 49 19.30 -1.49 -10.61
N SER A 50 18.56 -1.99 -11.59
CA SER A 50 17.57 -1.16 -12.28
C SER A 50 16.42 -0.90 -11.30
N LEU A 51 16.39 0.28 -10.69
CA LEU A 51 15.31 0.70 -9.81
C LEU A 51 14.38 1.61 -10.60
N ASN A 52 13.09 1.31 -10.62
CA ASN A 52 12.13 2.24 -11.21
C ASN A 52 12.08 3.55 -10.37
N ALA A 53 12.06 4.71 -11.02
CA ALA A 53 12.04 5.99 -10.32
C ALA A 53 10.75 6.20 -9.50
N ALA A 54 9.60 5.66 -9.96
CA ALA A 54 8.35 5.72 -9.21
C ALA A 54 8.41 4.87 -7.94
N TYR A 55 9.06 3.70 -8.00
CA TYR A 55 9.32 2.87 -6.82
C TYR A 55 10.14 3.64 -5.77
N LEU A 56 11.24 4.28 -6.20
CA LEU A 56 12.08 5.08 -5.31
C LEU A 56 11.28 6.23 -4.67
N MET A 57 10.40 6.87 -5.44
CA MET A 57 9.52 7.92 -4.94
C MET A 57 8.52 7.40 -3.90
N PHE A 58 7.92 6.22 -4.09
CA PHE A 58 7.08 5.58 -3.08
C PHE A 58 7.84 5.31 -1.79
N PHE A 59 9.05 4.78 -1.90
CA PHE A 59 9.88 4.47 -0.75
C PHE A 59 10.27 5.72 0.04
N VAL A 60 10.79 6.75 -0.64
CA VAL A 60 11.18 8.02 0.00
C VAL A 60 9.96 8.70 0.63
N CYS A 61 8.83 8.77 -0.08
CA CYS A 61 7.61 9.37 0.46
C CYS A 61 7.08 8.59 1.67
N GLY A 62 7.09 7.26 1.61
CA GLY A 62 6.73 6.40 2.74
C GLY A 62 7.60 6.65 3.97
N CYS A 63 8.92 6.76 3.78
CA CYS A 63 9.87 7.04 4.86
C CYS A 63 9.64 8.43 5.49
N VAL A 64 9.50 9.47 4.66
CA VAL A 64 9.24 10.83 5.13
C VAL A 64 7.89 10.90 5.87
N TYR A 65 6.86 10.23 5.36
CA TYR A 65 5.53 10.25 5.97
C TYR A 65 5.46 9.43 7.26
N ALA A 66 6.22 8.32 7.35
CA ALA A 66 6.42 7.58 8.60
C ALA A 66 7.10 8.43 9.69
N GLY A 67 8.10 9.22 9.29
CA GLY A 67 8.76 10.19 10.17
C GLY A 67 7.80 11.27 10.64
N TYR A 68 7.03 11.86 9.73
CA TYR A 68 6.02 12.89 10.05
C TYR A 68 4.94 12.39 11.02
N LEU A 69 4.49 11.14 10.87
CA LEU A 69 3.50 10.51 11.75
C LEU A 69 4.08 10.00 13.08
N GLY A 70 5.40 10.10 13.29
CA GLY A 70 6.06 9.64 14.50
C GLY A 70 5.94 8.13 14.72
N MET A 71 6.04 7.33 13.65
CA MET A 71 5.88 5.87 13.68
C MET A 71 7.11 5.11 14.20
N TYR A 72 7.84 5.69 15.15
CA TYR A 72 9.06 5.12 15.73
C TYR A 72 8.81 4.13 16.87
N ARG A 73 7.54 3.92 17.27
CA ARG A 73 7.23 3.00 18.37
C ARG A 73 7.52 1.55 17.95
N PHE A 74 8.02 0.77 18.90
CA PHE A 74 8.35 -0.65 18.73
C PHE A 74 7.23 -1.47 18.08
N ARG A 75 5.96 -1.19 18.41
CA ARG A 75 4.80 -1.82 17.77
C ARG A 75 4.80 -1.64 16.24
N TYR A 76 5.04 -0.44 15.74
CA TYR A 76 5.03 -0.19 14.29
C TYR A 76 6.22 -0.83 13.60
N ILE A 77 7.38 -0.87 14.27
CA ILE A 77 8.56 -1.57 13.76
C ILE A 77 8.28 -3.07 13.61
N MET A 78 7.66 -3.70 14.62
CA MET A 78 7.31 -5.13 14.56
C MET A 78 6.30 -5.43 13.45
N VAL A 79 5.29 -4.57 13.28
CA VAL A 79 4.30 -4.72 12.22
C VAL A 79 4.94 -4.54 10.85
N TYR A 80 5.79 -3.52 10.70
CA TYR A 80 6.56 -3.30 9.48
C TYR A 80 7.42 -4.52 9.12
N LEU A 81 8.20 -5.06 10.06
CA LEU A 81 8.99 -6.27 9.84
C LEU A 81 8.12 -7.48 9.47
N THR A 82 6.94 -7.61 10.09
CA THR A 82 5.98 -8.67 9.75
C THR A 82 5.45 -8.52 8.31
N LEU A 83 5.14 -7.30 7.87
CA LEU A 83 4.69 -7.04 6.50
C LEU A 83 5.79 -7.31 5.48
N VAL A 84 7.03 -6.93 5.77
CA VAL A 84 8.20 -7.21 4.93
C VAL A 84 8.43 -8.72 4.81
N ALA A 85 8.40 -9.43 5.95
CA ALA A 85 8.54 -10.88 5.98
C ALA A 85 7.40 -11.57 5.22
N ALA A 86 6.16 -11.10 5.39
CA ALA A 86 5.00 -11.65 4.69
C ALA A 86 5.11 -11.47 3.17
N TYR A 87 5.52 -10.28 2.70
CA TYR A 87 5.76 -10.03 1.28
C TYR A 87 6.83 -10.98 0.71
N ALA A 88 8.01 -10.98 1.34
CA ALA A 88 9.13 -11.80 0.91
C ALA A 88 8.78 -13.29 0.94
N PHE A 89 8.05 -13.74 1.97
CA PHE A 89 7.59 -15.12 2.07
C PHE A 89 6.66 -15.51 0.92
N VAL A 90 5.65 -14.70 0.60
CA VAL A 90 4.71 -15.01 -0.50
C VAL A 90 5.45 -15.18 -1.82
N TYR A 91 6.37 -14.28 -2.15
CA TYR A 91 7.11 -14.34 -3.42
C TYR A 91 8.17 -15.44 -3.44
N LEU A 92 8.90 -15.68 -2.35
CA LEU A 92 9.85 -16.78 -2.27
C LEU A 92 9.14 -18.14 -2.29
N PHE A 93 7.97 -18.25 -1.66
CA PHE A 93 7.15 -19.46 -1.69
C PHE A 93 6.59 -19.70 -3.10
N ALA A 94 6.12 -18.65 -3.78
CA ALA A 94 5.67 -18.73 -5.17
C ALA A 94 6.77 -19.12 -6.15
N LEU A 95 8.02 -18.72 -5.87
CA LEU A 95 9.19 -19.14 -6.65
C LEU A 95 9.52 -20.62 -6.44
N TYR A 96 9.37 -21.12 -5.19
CA TYR A 96 9.71 -22.50 -4.85
C TYR A 96 8.69 -23.51 -5.38
N ASP A 97 7.40 -23.25 -5.19
CA ASP A 97 6.33 -24.12 -5.68
C ASP A 97 5.14 -23.29 -6.22
N PRO A 98 5.05 -23.07 -7.54
CA PRO A 98 3.98 -22.28 -8.14
C PRO A 98 2.62 -23.00 -8.13
N VAL A 99 2.57 -24.32 -7.87
CA VAL A 99 1.33 -25.11 -8.01
C VAL A 99 0.30 -24.72 -6.95
N TRP A 100 0.73 -24.28 -5.78
CA TRP A 100 -0.17 -23.83 -4.70
C TRP A 100 -0.90 -22.51 -5.02
N PHE A 101 -0.37 -21.70 -5.92
CA PHE A 101 -0.92 -20.39 -6.23
C PHE A 101 -2.00 -20.47 -7.30
N ILE A 102 -3.22 -20.81 -6.89
CA ILE A 102 -4.43 -20.69 -7.72
C ILE A 102 -4.63 -19.23 -8.16
N ILE A 103 -4.29 -18.29 -7.28
CA ILE A 103 -4.34 -16.84 -7.51
C ILE A 103 -2.92 -16.37 -7.85
N LYS A 104 -2.79 -15.44 -8.80
CA LYS A 104 -1.48 -14.84 -9.11
C LYS A 104 -0.81 -14.30 -7.83
N PRO A 105 0.51 -14.51 -7.67
CA PRO A 105 1.22 -14.17 -6.43
C PRO A 105 1.13 -12.68 -6.08
N GLU A 106 1.05 -11.81 -7.10
CA GLU A 106 0.82 -10.36 -6.93
C GLU A 106 -0.42 -10.07 -6.09
N TRP A 107 -1.56 -10.64 -6.48
CA TRP A 107 -2.83 -10.41 -5.79
C TRP A 107 -2.83 -11.06 -4.42
N ALA A 108 -2.21 -12.25 -4.28
CA ALA A 108 -2.06 -12.90 -2.99
C ALA A 108 -1.27 -12.02 -2.01
N ALA A 109 -0.14 -11.45 -2.45
CA ALA A 109 0.69 -10.55 -1.64
C ALA A 109 -0.07 -9.26 -1.27
N VAL A 110 -0.74 -8.63 -2.24
CA VAL A 110 -1.53 -7.42 -2.00
C VAL A 110 -2.65 -7.67 -1.00
N ILE A 111 -3.46 -8.71 -1.21
CA ILE A 111 -4.57 -9.06 -0.32
C ILE A 111 -4.04 -9.33 1.08
N LEU A 112 -2.98 -10.13 1.20
CA LEU A 112 -2.40 -10.47 2.51
C LEU A 112 -1.93 -9.22 3.26
N ILE A 113 -1.17 -8.34 2.62
CA ILE A 113 -0.58 -7.15 3.27
C ILE A 113 -1.66 -6.12 3.59
N VAL A 114 -2.64 -5.93 2.71
CA VAL A 114 -3.80 -5.07 2.99
C VAL A 114 -4.56 -5.59 4.21
N LEU A 115 -4.83 -6.90 4.29
CA LEU A 115 -5.53 -7.50 5.44
C LEU A 115 -4.72 -7.36 6.73
N LEU A 116 -3.43 -7.65 6.71
CA LEU A 116 -2.55 -7.50 7.88
C LEU A 116 -2.50 -6.04 8.35
N THR A 117 -2.38 -5.11 7.42
CA THR A 117 -2.30 -3.67 7.72
C THR A 117 -3.62 -3.14 8.28
N ALA A 118 -4.75 -3.51 7.66
CA ALA A 118 -6.09 -3.11 8.09
C ALA A 118 -6.44 -3.70 9.48
N SER A 119 -5.99 -4.92 9.77
CA SER A 119 -6.24 -5.58 11.06
C SER A 119 -5.51 -4.90 12.22
N VAL A 120 -4.34 -4.32 11.99
CA VAL A 120 -3.47 -3.81 13.05
C VAL A 120 -3.76 -2.36 13.42
N GLU A 121 -4.03 -1.52 12.43
CA GLU A 121 -4.16 -0.07 12.60
C GLU A 121 -5.47 0.37 11.98
N ARG A 122 -6.17 1.35 12.58
CA ARG A 122 -7.45 1.86 12.03
C ARG A 122 -7.29 3.22 11.34
N ASN A 123 -6.19 3.91 11.62
CA ASN A 123 -5.92 5.19 10.99
C ASN A 123 -5.43 4.98 9.56
N PHE A 124 -6.22 5.41 8.58
CA PHE A 124 -5.92 5.29 7.15
C PHE A 124 -4.50 5.74 6.78
N GLU A 125 -4.03 6.84 7.36
CA GLU A 125 -2.70 7.39 7.06
C GLU A 125 -1.57 6.45 7.47
N LYS A 126 -1.69 5.88 8.67
CA LYS A 126 -0.69 4.94 9.18
C LYS A 126 -0.80 3.59 8.47
N GLN A 127 -2.02 3.16 8.14
CA GLN A 127 -2.24 1.99 7.31
C GLN A 127 -1.54 2.16 5.95
N LEU A 128 -1.75 3.28 5.25
CA LEU A 128 -1.10 3.55 3.96
C LEU A 128 0.43 3.53 4.07
N VAL A 129 1.00 4.17 5.09
CA VAL A 129 2.46 4.17 5.30
C VAL A 129 3.00 2.77 5.51
N LEU A 130 2.37 1.99 6.39
CA LEU A 130 2.79 0.61 6.68
C LEU A 130 2.67 -0.28 5.44
N PHE A 131 1.59 -0.13 4.69
CA PHE A 131 1.36 -0.86 3.44
C PHE A 131 2.46 -0.54 2.42
N VAL A 132 2.69 0.75 2.11
CA VAL A 132 3.69 1.17 1.12
C VAL A 132 5.09 0.77 1.54
N LEU A 133 5.49 1.05 2.79
CA LEU A 133 6.81 0.69 3.29
C LEU A 133 7.02 -0.83 3.33
N GLY A 134 6.02 -1.58 3.77
CA GLY A 134 6.07 -3.05 3.79
C GLY A 134 6.24 -3.64 2.40
N MET A 135 5.47 -3.14 1.42
CA MET A 135 5.59 -3.52 0.00
C MET A 135 6.95 -3.14 -0.60
N CYS A 136 7.44 -1.93 -0.33
CA CYS A 136 8.73 -1.47 -0.87
C CYS A 136 9.88 -2.31 -0.30
N GLN A 137 9.98 -2.39 1.03
CA GLN A 137 11.08 -3.12 1.65
C GLN A 137 10.97 -4.63 1.42
N GLY A 138 9.75 -5.17 1.33
CA GLY A 138 9.52 -6.55 0.92
C GLY A 138 10.10 -6.86 -0.45
N GLU A 139 9.82 -6.00 -1.44
CA GLU A 139 10.38 -6.10 -2.80
C GLU A 139 11.91 -6.04 -2.78
N LEU A 140 12.51 -5.16 -1.97
CA LEU A 140 13.97 -5.09 -1.82
C LEU A 140 14.57 -6.36 -1.24
N VAL A 141 13.97 -6.91 -0.19
CA VAL A 141 14.44 -8.15 0.44
C VAL A 141 14.34 -9.32 -0.56
N TYR A 142 13.20 -9.44 -1.24
CA TYR A 142 13.00 -10.45 -2.28
C TYR A 142 14.04 -10.32 -3.41
N SER A 143 14.21 -9.11 -3.94
CA SER A 143 15.16 -8.82 -5.02
C SER A 143 16.59 -9.10 -4.60
N PHE A 144 16.97 -8.81 -3.36
CA PHE A 144 18.30 -9.10 -2.83
C PHE A 144 18.56 -10.61 -2.69
N VAL A 145 17.54 -11.39 -2.30
CA VAL A 145 17.65 -12.85 -2.21
C VAL A 145 17.77 -13.46 -3.60
N ILE A 146 16.91 -13.06 -4.56
CA ILE A 146 16.98 -13.59 -5.93
C ILE A 146 18.21 -13.13 -6.68
N GLN A 147 18.75 -11.93 -6.41
CA GLN A 147 19.96 -11.47 -7.09
C GLN A 147 21.10 -12.48 -6.99
N LYS A 148 21.25 -13.13 -5.83
CA LYS A 148 22.26 -14.16 -5.62
C LYS A 148 22.03 -15.43 -6.43
N LEU A 149 20.79 -15.68 -6.87
CA LEU A 149 20.38 -16.88 -7.59
C LEU A 149 20.28 -16.67 -9.11
N ALA A 150 19.63 -15.60 -9.56
CA ALA A 150 19.28 -15.36 -10.96
C ALA A 150 19.94 -14.11 -11.59
N GLY A 151 20.72 -13.35 -10.81
CA GLY A 151 21.37 -12.12 -11.28
C GLY A 151 20.52 -10.85 -11.11
N ALA A 152 20.97 -9.75 -11.73
CA ALA A 152 20.36 -8.44 -11.55
C ALA A 152 18.96 -8.36 -12.17
N MET A 153 17.93 -8.27 -11.32
CA MET A 153 16.56 -7.98 -11.74
C MET A 153 16.21 -6.51 -11.48
N ALA A 154 15.28 -5.99 -12.28
CA ALA A 154 14.72 -4.67 -12.07
C ALA A 154 13.74 -4.69 -10.87
N VAL A 155 13.98 -3.84 -9.88
CA VAL A 155 13.16 -3.71 -8.67
C VAL A 155 12.09 -2.66 -8.92
N GLY A 156 10.85 -2.96 -8.52
CA GLY A 156 9.77 -1.99 -8.61
C GLY A 156 9.25 -1.79 -10.03
N GLY A 157 9.32 -2.83 -10.86
CA GLY A 157 8.73 -2.81 -12.20
C GLY A 157 7.21 -2.59 -12.18
N PHE A 158 6.60 -2.55 -13.37
CA PHE A 158 5.16 -2.30 -13.51
C PHE A 158 4.28 -3.30 -12.77
N GLN A 159 4.74 -4.54 -12.59
CA GLN A 159 4.07 -5.56 -11.79
C GLN A 159 3.91 -5.11 -10.33
N TRP A 160 5.00 -4.66 -9.70
CA TRP A 160 4.97 -4.12 -8.34
C TRP A 160 4.17 -2.81 -8.25
N LEU A 161 4.33 -1.91 -9.22
CA LEU A 161 3.60 -0.65 -9.26
C LEU A 161 2.08 -0.86 -9.35
N ASN A 162 1.65 -1.82 -10.17
CA ASN A 162 0.25 -2.22 -10.28
C ASN A 162 -0.27 -2.85 -8.98
N ALA A 163 0.51 -3.73 -8.36
CA ALA A 163 0.17 -4.33 -7.07
C ALA A 163 0.03 -3.26 -5.96
N CYS A 164 0.97 -2.31 -5.91
CA CYS A 164 0.95 -1.21 -4.95
C CYS A 164 -0.26 -0.29 -5.16
N SER A 165 -0.55 0.10 -6.41
CA SER A 165 -1.70 0.97 -6.72
C SER A 165 -3.05 0.29 -6.43
N ALA A 166 -3.20 -0.98 -6.79
CA ALA A 166 -4.38 -1.78 -6.47
C ALA A 166 -4.56 -1.92 -4.96
N GLY A 167 -3.47 -2.19 -4.22
CA GLY A 167 -3.51 -2.28 -2.77
C GLY A 167 -3.89 -0.97 -2.08
N MET A 168 -3.42 0.18 -2.59
CA MET A 168 -3.86 1.48 -2.08
C MET A 168 -5.36 1.73 -2.30
N ILE A 169 -5.91 1.32 -3.45
CA ILE A 169 -7.35 1.43 -3.74
C ILE A 169 -8.15 0.51 -2.79
N LEU A 170 -7.72 -0.74 -2.62
CA LEU A 170 -8.37 -1.69 -1.72
C LEU A 170 -8.36 -1.21 -0.27
N LEU A 171 -7.20 -0.72 0.19
CA LEU A 171 -7.04 -0.17 1.53
C LEU A 171 -7.94 1.06 1.72
N PHE A 172 -7.99 1.98 0.74
CA PHE A 172 -8.91 3.10 0.77
C PHE A 172 -10.38 2.66 0.86
N GLY A 173 -10.77 1.64 0.09
CA GLY A 173 -12.09 1.03 0.17
C GLY A 173 -12.39 0.52 1.58
N ILE A 174 -11.53 -0.34 2.12
CA ILE A 174 -11.70 -0.94 3.46
C ILE A 174 -11.80 0.14 4.55
N SER A 175 -10.91 1.13 4.56
CA SER A 175 -10.95 2.19 5.59
C SER A 175 -12.22 3.03 5.51
N LYS A 176 -12.77 3.25 4.30
CA LYS A 176 -14.07 3.92 4.14
C LYS A 176 -15.22 3.06 4.65
N TYR A 177 -15.22 1.75 4.36
CA TYR A 177 -16.21 0.81 4.90
C TYR A 177 -16.16 0.75 6.42
N GLU A 178 -14.97 0.70 7.02
CA GLU A 178 -14.81 0.72 8.48
C GLU A 178 -15.33 2.02 9.10
N HIS A 179 -15.07 3.17 8.47
CA HIS A 179 -15.57 4.45 8.97
C HIS A 179 -17.10 4.50 8.93
N LEU A 180 -17.72 4.08 7.81
CA LEU A 180 -19.18 4.01 7.67
C LEU A 180 -19.80 3.02 8.67
N ALA A 181 -19.22 1.83 8.83
CA ALA A 181 -19.69 0.84 9.80
C ALA A 181 -19.62 1.36 11.24
N SER A 182 -18.55 2.09 11.58
CA SER A 182 -18.39 2.69 12.91
C SER A 182 -19.43 3.79 13.19
N GLN A 183 -19.79 4.59 12.19
CA GLN A 183 -20.83 5.62 12.30
C GLN A 183 -22.23 5.00 12.50
N ILE A 184 -22.55 3.94 11.75
CA ILE A 184 -23.81 3.20 11.89
C ILE A 184 -23.90 2.56 13.28
N GLY A 185 -22.83 1.90 13.73
CA GLY A 185 -22.76 1.28 15.06
C GLY A 185 -22.92 2.29 16.21
N GLN A 186 -22.35 3.50 16.07
CA GLN A 186 -22.53 4.57 17.05
C GLN A 186 -23.95 5.15 17.03
N LYS A 187 -24.55 5.34 15.85
CA LYS A 187 -25.93 5.83 15.72
C LYS A 187 -26.93 4.83 16.33
N SER A 188 -26.74 3.53 16.09
CA SER A 188 -27.53 2.46 16.70
C SER A 188 -27.40 2.44 18.24
N LYS A 189 -26.17 2.52 18.79
CA LYS A 189 -25.97 2.60 20.24
C LYS A 189 -26.58 3.85 20.88
N ARG A 190 -26.55 5.00 20.20
CA ARG A 190 -27.19 6.24 20.68
C ARG A 190 -28.70 6.14 20.67
N SER A 191 -29.29 5.57 19.61
CA SER A 191 -30.73 5.32 19.53
C SER A 191 -31.21 4.39 20.64
N ASN A 192 -30.48 3.30 20.93
CA ASN A 192 -30.87 2.35 21.98
C ASN A 192 -30.77 2.95 23.40
N LYS A 193 -29.74 3.78 23.66
CA LYS A 193 -29.65 4.53 24.94
C LYS A 193 -30.77 5.56 25.13
N GLY A 194 -31.29 6.12 24.04
CA GLY A 194 -32.45 7.03 24.06
C GLY A 194 -33.74 6.29 24.45
N ALA A 195 -33.95 5.09 23.91
CA ALA A 195 -35.11 4.26 24.22
C ALA A 195 -35.14 3.82 25.70
N THR A 196 -33.99 3.41 26.27
CA THR A 196 -33.92 3.02 27.70
C THR A 196 -34.13 4.16 28.69
N LYS A 197 -34.07 5.44 28.25
CA LYS A 197 -34.37 6.59 29.12
C LYS A 197 -35.83 7.02 29.08
N MET A 198 -36.61 6.53 28.12
CA MET A 198 -38.04 6.84 27.99
C MET A 198 -38.94 5.78 28.64
N SER A 199 -38.39 4.62 28.99
CA SER A 199 -39.05 3.61 29.83
C SER A 199 -38.65 3.77 31.28
#